data_AF-A0A829GPL9-F1
#
_entry.id   AF-A0A829GPL9-F1
#
_cell.length_a   1.000
_cell.length_b   1.000
_cell.length_c   1.000
_cell.angle_alpha   90.00
_cell.angle_beta   90.00
_cell.angle_gamma   90.00
#
_symmetry.space_group_name_H-M   'P 1'
#
loop_
_entity.id
_entity.type
_entity.pdbx_description
1 polymer ?
#
loop_
_entity_poly.entity_id
_entity_poly.type
_entity_poly.pdbx_seq_one_letter_code
_entity_poly.pdbx_strand_id
1 'polypeptide(L)'
;KKFSWWYLLLVVFGFVAIYGLAKLGGTDPENLIAIKRLTSFSDAGVMAFAGVFAVSLMAIPGISGSVMLMVIDQYGTVYNAVGQLGDAARAAASGNWPAFHTAMGSVALLLPFMIGAAAGLIAVAKLMAYLLAHFEAQVYYAVCGIVLAAVVILIEAGIAPYWPATDHFGAIAMVVISLVIGVLATIFLDKPDADEKK
;
A
#
# COMPACT_ATOMS: atom_id res chain seq x y z
N LYS A 1 -27.80 -17.45 -7.09
CA LYS A 1 -28.18 -17.74 -5.68
C LYS A 1 -29.23 -16.70 -5.24
N LYS A 2 -30.26 -17.08 -4.48
CA LYS A 2 -31.32 -16.15 -4.04
C LYS A 2 -30.73 -15.07 -3.12
N PHE A 3 -31.09 -13.81 -3.38
CA PHE A 3 -30.71 -12.65 -2.56
C PHE A 3 -31.21 -12.86 -1.12
N SER A 4 -30.30 -12.80 -0.15
CA SER A 4 -30.63 -12.84 1.27
C SER A 4 -30.35 -11.46 1.87
N TRP A 5 -31.32 -10.88 2.56
CA TRP A 5 -31.22 -9.57 3.19
C TRP A 5 -30.05 -9.44 4.18
N TRP A 6 -29.58 -10.55 4.74
CA TRP A 6 -28.40 -10.59 5.61
C TRP A 6 -27.12 -10.08 4.93
N TYR A 7 -27.03 -10.16 3.60
CA TYR A 7 -25.85 -9.67 2.88
C TYR A 7 -25.64 -8.15 3.02
N LEU A 8 -26.70 -7.36 3.25
CA LEU A 8 -26.57 -5.93 3.50
C LEU A 8 -25.84 -5.64 4.81
N LEU A 9 -25.93 -6.53 5.80
CA LEU A 9 -25.18 -6.39 7.04
C LEU A 9 -23.67 -6.57 6.82
N LEU A 10 -23.26 -7.38 5.83
CA LEU A 10 -21.85 -7.50 5.45
C LEU A 10 -21.32 -6.23 4.79
N VAL A 11 -22.15 -5.54 3.99
CA VAL A 11 -21.80 -4.24 3.42
C VAL A 11 -21.57 -3.22 4.54
N VAL A 12 -22.53 -3.10 5.46
CA VAL A 12 -22.43 -2.16 6.59
C VAL A 12 -21.23 -2.51 7.47
N PHE A 13 -21.02 -3.80 7.75
CA PHE A 13 -19.87 -4.25 8.53
C PHE A 13 -18.54 -3.90 7.85
N GLY A 14 -18.38 -4.19 6.56
CA GLY A 14 -17.18 -3.86 5.81
C GLY A 14 -16.91 -2.35 5.78
N PHE A 15 -17.96 -1.55 5.62
CA PHE A 15 -17.87 -0.09 5.68
C PHE A 15 -17.39 0.39 7.06
N VAL A 16 -18.09 0.00 8.13
CA VAL A 16 -17.79 0.46 9.49
C VAL A 16 -16.42 0.00 9.94
N ALA A 17 -16.02 -1.23 9.60
CA ALA A 17 -14.71 -1.76 9.94
C ALA A 17 -13.58 -0.91 9.35
N ILE A 18 -13.62 -0.61 8.05
CA ILE A 18 -12.55 0.14 7.37
C ILE A 18 -12.60 1.62 7.68
N TYR A 19 -13.80 2.21 7.72
CA TYR A 19 -13.96 3.61 8.10
C TYR A 19 -13.50 3.85 9.54
N GLY A 20 -13.90 2.99 10.48
CA GLY A 20 -13.46 3.05 11.87
C GLY A 20 -11.96 2.87 12.01
N LEU A 21 -11.37 1.89 11.31
CA LEU A 21 -9.93 1.66 11.32
C LEU A 21 -9.16 2.87 10.78
N ALA A 22 -9.63 3.48 9.69
CA ALA A 22 -9.01 4.68 9.12
C ALA A 22 -9.03 5.87 10.07
N LYS A 23 -10.08 6.03 10.88
CA LYS A 23 -10.18 7.08 11.91
C LYS A 23 -9.28 6.84 13.12
N LEU A 24 -8.83 5.59 13.35
CA LEU A 24 -7.86 5.27 14.39
C LEU A 24 -6.43 5.64 13.99
N GLY A 25 -6.15 5.82 12.69
CA GLY A 25 -4.84 6.29 12.22
C GLY A 25 -4.59 7.75 12.59
N GLY A 26 -3.41 8.03 13.12
CA GLY A 26 -3.00 9.39 13.48
C GLY A 26 -2.98 10.34 12.27
N THR A 27 -3.35 11.59 12.48
CA THR A 27 -3.38 12.65 11.45
C THR A 27 -2.01 13.23 11.10
N ASP A 28 -0.95 12.84 11.83
CA ASP A 28 0.42 13.37 11.67
C ASP A 28 1.45 12.23 11.44
N PRO A 29 1.45 11.59 10.26
CA PRO A 29 2.19 10.35 10.01
C PRO A 29 3.72 10.50 9.96
N GLU A 30 4.19 11.71 9.66
CA GLU A 30 5.60 11.99 9.34
C GLU A 30 6.44 12.30 10.60
N ASN A 31 5.79 12.75 11.69
CA ASN A 31 6.45 13.06 12.96
C ASN A 31 6.60 11.83 13.88
N LEU A 32 6.00 10.69 13.52
CA LEU A 32 6.03 9.45 14.29
C LEU A 32 6.94 8.42 13.61
N ILE A 33 8.24 8.73 13.47
CA ILE A 33 9.22 7.67 13.19
C ILE A 33 9.33 6.81 14.46
N ALA A 34 8.48 5.78 14.57
CA ALA A 34 8.45 4.90 15.73
C ALA A 34 9.77 4.13 15.88
N ILE A 35 10.40 3.74 14.78
CA ILE A 35 11.66 2.99 14.78
C ILE A 35 12.63 3.60 13.76
N LYS A 36 13.73 4.18 14.23
CA LYS A 36 14.75 4.79 13.36
C LYS A 36 15.79 3.78 12.87
N ARG A 37 16.04 2.73 13.65
CA ARG A 37 17.06 1.69 13.37
C ARG A 37 16.66 0.36 13.98
N LEU A 38 17.12 -0.75 13.39
CA LEU A 38 17.06 -2.07 14.04
C LEU A 38 18.02 -2.09 15.22
N THR A 39 17.49 -1.99 16.43
CA THR A 39 18.28 -2.07 17.66
C THR A 39 17.99 -3.33 18.47
N SER A 40 16.81 -3.93 18.26
CA SER A 40 16.36 -5.13 18.97
C SER A 40 15.67 -6.14 18.04
N PHE A 41 15.68 -7.43 18.45
CA PHE A 41 14.85 -8.46 17.83
C PHE A 41 13.34 -8.13 17.89
N SER A 42 12.94 -7.35 18.90
CA SER A 42 11.57 -6.82 19.01
C SER A 42 11.24 -5.90 17.84
N ASP A 43 12.18 -5.05 17.42
CA ASP A 43 11.98 -4.10 16.30
C ASP A 43 11.78 -4.88 15.00
N ALA A 44 12.57 -5.94 14.79
CA ALA A 44 12.40 -6.83 13.65
C ALA A 44 11.03 -7.54 13.67
N GLY A 45 10.56 -7.99 14.84
CA GLY A 45 9.24 -8.59 15.00
C GLY A 45 8.10 -7.61 14.69
N VAL A 46 8.19 -6.37 15.18
CA VAL A 46 7.22 -5.31 14.90
C VAL A 46 7.20 -4.97 13.40
N MET A 47 8.36 -4.85 12.76
CA MET A 47 8.46 -4.58 11.32
C MET A 47 7.91 -5.74 10.49
N ALA A 48 8.19 -6.99 10.88
CA ALA A 48 7.62 -8.15 10.21
C ALA A 48 6.09 -8.19 10.36
N PHE A 49 5.55 -7.94 11.56
CA PHE A 49 4.11 -7.83 11.76
C PHE A 49 3.50 -6.69 10.94
N ALA A 50 4.14 -5.52 10.91
CA ALA A 50 3.70 -4.39 10.10
C ALA A 50 3.64 -4.74 8.61
N GLY A 51 4.64 -5.48 8.12
CA GLY A 51 4.66 -6.01 6.76
C GLY A 51 3.51 -6.97 6.48
N VAL A 52 3.30 -7.96 7.37
CA VAL A 52 2.17 -8.89 7.27
C VAL A 52 0.87 -8.10 7.22
N PHE A 53 0.61 -7.26 8.22
CA PHE A 53 -0.64 -6.52 8.38
C PHE A 53 -0.94 -5.60 7.19
N ALA A 54 0.02 -4.77 6.79
CA ALA A 54 -0.17 -3.79 5.73
C ALA A 54 -0.40 -4.44 4.36
N VAL A 55 0.41 -5.45 4.00
CA VAL A 55 0.31 -6.10 2.69
C VAL A 55 -0.87 -7.06 2.61
N SER A 56 -1.19 -7.74 3.72
CA SER A 56 -2.43 -8.53 3.83
C SER A 56 -3.67 -7.68 3.56
N LEU A 57 -3.73 -6.47 4.10
CA LEU A 57 -4.88 -5.58 3.88
C LEU A 57 -4.86 -4.95 2.49
N MET A 58 -3.68 -4.61 1.94
CA MET A 58 -3.54 -4.09 0.58
C MET A 58 -4.03 -5.07 -0.50
N ALA A 59 -3.99 -6.39 -0.24
CA ALA A 59 -4.53 -7.38 -1.16
C ALA A 59 -6.06 -7.31 -1.30
N ILE A 60 -6.76 -6.65 -0.37
CA ILE A 60 -8.22 -6.48 -0.40
C ILE A 60 -8.56 -5.17 -1.14
N PRO A 61 -9.41 -5.21 -2.18
CA PRO A 61 -9.80 -4.01 -2.93
C PRO A 61 -10.43 -2.95 -2.02
N GLY A 62 -10.00 -1.70 -2.17
CA GLY A 62 -10.51 -0.57 -1.40
C GLY A 62 -9.79 -0.31 -0.07
N ILE A 63 -8.80 -1.12 0.32
CA ILE A 63 -7.98 -0.83 1.51
C ILE A 63 -6.61 -0.26 1.09
N SER A 64 -6.24 0.89 1.65
CA SER A 64 -4.95 1.54 1.39
C SER A 64 -3.88 1.05 2.35
N GLY A 65 -2.82 0.41 1.82
CA GLY A 65 -1.70 -0.09 2.62
C GLY A 65 -0.95 1.02 3.38
N SER A 66 -0.82 2.22 2.80
CA SER A 66 -0.19 3.35 3.49
C SER A 66 -1.02 3.82 4.68
N VAL A 67 -2.36 3.90 4.54
CA VAL A 67 -3.27 4.23 5.65
C VAL A 67 -3.19 3.14 6.72
N MET A 68 -3.13 1.86 6.36
CA MET A 68 -3.00 0.79 7.34
C MET A 68 -1.67 0.84 8.10
N LEU A 69 -0.59 1.29 7.47
CA LEU A 69 0.68 1.57 8.16
C LEU A 69 0.58 2.76 9.10
N MET A 70 -0.23 3.78 8.79
CA MET A 70 -0.50 4.91 9.68
C MET A 70 -1.32 4.47 10.90
N VAL A 71 -2.25 3.53 10.74
CA VAL A 71 -3.08 2.97 11.83
C VAL A 71 -2.23 2.26 12.89
N ILE A 72 -1.08 1.69 12.50
CA ILE A 72 -0.16 1.01 13.41
C ILE A 72 1.11 1.83 13.73
N ASP A 73 1.11 3.14 13.42
CA ASP A 73 2.24 4.07 13.62
C ASP A 73 3.57 3.62 12.99
N GLN A 74 3.53 2.82 11.92
CA GLN A 74 4.73 2.36 11.20
C GLN A 74 4.94 3.04 9.85
N TYR A 75 4.04 3.94 9.42
CA TYR A 75 4.18 4.66 8.15
C TYR A 75 5.50 5.44 8.08
N GLY A 76 5.80 6.27 9.08
CA GLY A 76 7.02 7.08 9.10
C GLY A 76 8.30 6.23 9.11
N THR A 77 8.29 5.11 9.85
CA THR A 77 9.38 4.12 9.88
C THR A 77 9.66 3.54 8.48
N VAL A 78 8.63 3.01 7.82
CA VAL A 78 8.77 2.39 6.49
C VAL A 78 9.14 3.45 5.44
N TYR A 79 8.47 4.60 5.47
CA TYR A 79 8.74 5.71 4.55
C TYR A 79 10.20 6.17 4.64
N ASN A 80 10.71 6.38 5.86
CA ASN A 80 12.09 6.78 6.08
C ASN A 80 13.09 5.70 5.66
N ALA A 81 12.81 4.42 5.96
CA ALA A 81 13.67 3.31 5.56
C ALA A 81 13.76 3.16 4.03
N VAL A 82 12.65 3.35 3.30
CA VAL A 82 12.64 3.37 1.83
C VAL A 82 13.39 4.58 1.28
N GLY A 83 13.19 5.77 1.86
CA GLY A 83 13.92 6.98 1.46
C GLY A 83 15.44 6.81 1.59
N GLN A 84 15.90 6.24 2.71
CA GLN A 84 17.32 5.97 2.96
C GLN A 84 17.91 4.91 2.01
N LEU A 85 17.09 4.01 1.43
CA LEU A 85 17.58 3.09 0.40
C LEU A 85 18.02 3.85 -0.86
N GLY A 86 17.29 4.89 -1.25
CA GLY A 86 17.69 5.78 -2.34
C GLY A 86 18.98 6.54 -2.04
N ASP A 87 19.12 7.03 -0.81
CA ASP A 87 20.33 7.74 -0.38
C ASP A 87 21.53 6.81 -0.27
N ALA A 88 21.33 5.57 0.20
CA ALA A 88 22.36 4.54 0.20
C ALA A 88 22.84 4.21 -1.23
N ALA A 89 21.91 4.08 -2.19
CA ALA A 89 22.25 3.83 -3.58
C ALA A 89 23.08 4.98 -4.20
N ARG A 90 22.70 6.24 -3.92
CA ARG A 90 23.47 7.42 -4.35
C ARG A 90 24.84 7.50 -3.68
N ALA A 91 24.92 7.23 -2.38
CA ALA A 91 26.16 7.22 -1.62
C ALA A 91 27.13 6.15 -2.15
N ALA A 92 26.62 4.95 -2.46
CA ALA A 92 27.39 3.88 -3.09
C ALA A 92 27.92 4.27 -4.48
N ALA A 93 27.09 4.89 -5.32
CA ALA A 93 27.49 5.37 -6.63
C ALA A 93 28.55 6.49 -6.58
N SER A 94 28.51 7.33 -5.55
CA SER A 94 29.47 8.43 -5.32
C SER A 94 30.75 8.02 -4.56
N GLY A 95 30.87 6.76 -4.12
CA GLY A 95 32.01 6.28 -3.32
C GLY A 95 32.06 6.82 -1.87
N ASN A 96 30.98 7.43 -1.37
CA ASN A 96 30.90 7.97 -0.01
C ASN A 96 30.50 6.87 1.00
N TRP A 97 31.49 6.08 1.42
CA TRP A 97 31.29 4.97 2.36
C TRP A 97 30.73 5.36 3.74
N PRO A 98 31.12 6.48 4.37
CA PRO A 98 30.52 6.91 5.64
C PRO A 98 29.01 7.18 5.56
N ALA A 99 28.56 7.83 4.48
CA ALA A 99 27.14 8.08 4.26
C ALA A 99 26.37 6.79 3.97
N PHE A 100 26.97 5.87 3.21
CA PHE A 100 26.39 4.56 2.90
C PHE A 100 26.11 3.74 4.17
N HIS A 101 27.07 3.62 5.09
CA HIS A 101 26.89 2.86 6.34
C HIS A 101 25.79 3.45 7.23
N THR A 102 25.67 4.78 7.25
CA THR A 102 24.64 5.47 8.04
C THR A 102 23.24 5.18 7.49
N ALA A 103 23.09 5.25 6.15
CA ALA A 103 21.84 4.97 5.46
C ALA A 103 21.41 3.49 5.58
N MET A 104 22.38 2.58 5.54
CA MET A 104 22.11 1.14 5.58
C MET A 104 21.52 0.65 6.90
N GLY A 105 21.75 1.38 8.01
CA GLY A 105 21.20 1.04 9.33
C GLY A 105 19.67 1.12 9.41
N SER A 106 19.03 2.00 8.65
CA SER A 106 17.57 2.09 8.58
C SER A 106 16.99 1.23 7.46
N VAL A 107 17.74 1.04 6.36
CA VAL A 107 17.34 0.11 5.29
C VAL A 107 17.21 -1.32 5.80
N ALA A 108 18.01 -1.70 6.80
CA ALA A 108 17.91 -3.02 7.42
C ALA A 108 16.50 -3.32 7.97
N LEU A 109 15.71 -2.31 8.39
CA LEU A 109 14.31 -2.46 8.84
C LEU A 109 13.39 -2.98 7.73
N LEU A 110 13.72 -2.74 6.46
CA LEU A 110 12.94 -3.24 5.33
C LEU A 110 13.03 -4.75 5.20
N LEU A 111 14.12 -5.39 5.61
CA LEU A 111 14.28 -6.82 5.44
C LEU A 111 13.24 -7.64 6.24
N PRO A 112 13.05 -7.45 7.56
CA PRO A 112 11.98 -8.12 8.28
C PRO A 112 10.59 -7.69 7.79
N PHE A 113 10.41 -6.43 7.41
CA PHE A 113 9.16 -5.96 6.81
C PHE A 113 8.80 -6.72 5.53
N MET A 114 9.76 -6.90 4.61
CA MET A 114 9.56 -7.60 3.34
C MET A 114 9.27 -9.09 3.55
N ILE A 115 9.92 -9.73 4.54
CA ILE A 115 9.62 -11.11 4.91
C ILE A 115 8.18 -11.22 5.41
N GLY A 116 7.77 -10.32 6.30
CA GLY A 116 6.40 -10.23 6.78
C GLY A 116 5.39 -9.98 5.66
N ALA A 117 5.68 -9.01 4.80
CA ALA A 117 4.87 -8.67 3.63
C ALA A 117 4.65 -9.86 2.70
N ALA A 118 5.72 -10.61 2.37
CA ALA A 118 5.61 -11.80 1.53
C ALA A 118 4.74 -12.87 2.19
N ALA A 119 4.93 -13.13 3.48
CA ALA A 119 4.11 -14.08 4.23
C ALA A 119 2.63 -13.65 4.28
N GLY A 120 2.37 -12.37 4.56
CA GLY A 120 1.02 -11.79 4.61
C GLY A 120 0.30 -11.83 3.26
N LEU A 121 1.02 -11.56 2.16
CA LEU A 121 0.50 -11.65 0.80
C LEU A 121 0.08 -13.10 0.47
N ILE A 122 0.96 -14.08 0.71
CA ILE A 122 0.67 -15.48 0.43
C ILE A 122 -0.50 -15.96 1.28
N ALA A 123 -0.54 -15.61 2.56
CA ALA A 123 -1.61 -15.99 3.47
C ALA A 123 -2.97 -15.45 3.01
N VAL A 124 -3.06 -14.15 2.70
CA VAL A 124 -4.32 -13.55 2.25
C VAL A 124 -4.70 -13.98 0.85
N ALA A 125 -3.75 -14.17 -0.07
CA ALA A 125 -4.05 -14.69 -1.40
C ALA A 125 -4.75 -16.05 -1.32
N LYS A 126 -4.23 -16.98 -0.49
CA LYS A 126 -4.85 -18.29 -0.28
C LYS A 126 -6.20 -18.18 0.43
N LEU A 127 -6.31 -17.30 1.43
CA LEU A 127 -7.57 -17.06 2.14
C LEU A 127 -8.65 -16.50 1.20
N MET A 128 -8.32 -15.51 0.39
CA MET A 128 -9.24 -14.91 -0.58
C MET A 128 -9.65 -15.90 -1.66
N ALA A 129 -8.73 -16.70 -2.17
CA ALA A 129 -9.05 -17.77 -3.11
C ALA A 129 -10.06 -18.77 -2.49
N TYR A 130 -9.85 -19.15 -1.23
CA TYR A 130 -10.78 -20.03 -0.50
C TYR A 130 -12.15 -19.38 -0.27
N LEU A 131 -12.16 -18.12 0.18
CA LEU A 131 -13.39 -17.36 0.47
C LEU A 131 -14.20 -17.10 -0.78
N LEU A 132 -13.57 -16.77 -1.92
CA LEU A 132 -14.28 -16.60 -3.18
C LEU A 132 -14.83 -17.93 -3.70
N ALA A 133 -14.11 -19.04 -3.53
CA ALA A 133 -14.59 -20.35 -3.96
C ALA A 133 -15.83 -20.84 -3.19
N HIS A 134 -15.94 -20.53 -1.88
CA HIS A 134 -17.02 -21.03 -1.03
C HIS A 134 -18.09 -19.98 -0.71
N PHE A 135 -17.72 -18.70 -0.63
CA PHE A 135 -18.51 -17.58 -0.13
C PHE A 135 -18.50 -16.36 -1.07
N GLU A 136 -18.42 -16.60 -2.38
CA GLU A 136 -18.37 -15.56 -3.43
C GLU A 136 -19.29 -14.37 -3.18
N ALA A 137 -20.59 -14.63 -2.96
CA ALA A 137 -21.58 -13.57 -2.75
C ALA A 137 -21.25 -12.74 -1.49
N GLN A 138 -20.95 -13.39 -0.37
CA GLN A 138 -20.61 -12.72 0.89
C GLN A 138 -19.39 -11.81 0.73
N VAL A 139 -18.36 -12.30 0.05
CA VAL A 139 -17.12 -11.55 -0.21
C VAL A 139 -17.42 -10.32 -1.06
N TYR A 140 -18.20 -10.44 -2.14
CA TYR A 140 -18.57 -9.29 -2.95
C TYR A 140 -19.33 -8.22 -2.15
N TYR A 141 -20.32 -8.59 -1.34
CA TYR A 141 -21.03 -7.62 -0.52
C TYR A 141 -20.13 -6.96 0.53
N ALA A 142 -19.22 -7.71 1.17
CA ALA A 142 -18.26 -7.15 2.11
C ALA A 142 -17.30 -6.16 1.41
N VAL A 143 -16.75 -6.55 0.24
CA VAL A 143 -15.87 -5.69 -0.56
C VAL A 143 -16.60 -4.43 -1.03
N CYS A 144 -17.88 -4.51 -1.41
CA CYS A 144 -18.67 -3.32 -1.73
C CYS A 144 -18.70 -2.33 -0.55
N GLY A 145 -18.88 -2.82 0.68
CA GLY A 145 -18.83 -1.98 1.88
C GLY A 145 -17.48 -1.31 2.09
N ILE A 146 -16.40 -2.07 1.91
CA ILE A 146 -15.01 -1.60 2.01
C ILE A 146 -14.72 -0.51 0.97
N VAL A 147 -15.11 -0.73 -0.29
CA VAL A 147 -14.92 0.23 -1.38
C VAL A 147 -15.73 1.51 -1.12
N LEU A 148 -16.96 1.39 -0.61
CA LEU A 148 -17.75 2.56 -0.21
C LEU A 148 -17.05 3.38 0.89
N ALA A 149 -16.48 2.71 1.90
CA ALA A 149 -15.70 3.40 2.93
C ALA A 149 -14.47 4.10 2.33
N ALA A 150 -13.77 3.46 1.39
CA ALA A 150 -12.64 4.07 0.71
C ALA A 150 -13.02 5.38 -0.01
N VAL A 151 -14.15 5.39 -0.72
CA VAL A 151 -14.66 6.60 -1.39
C VAL A 151 -14.96 7.70 -0.37
N VAL A 152 -15.62 7.37 0.75
CA VAL A 152 -15.90 8.36 1.81
C VAL A 152 -14.61 8.90 2.42
N ILE A 153 -13.65 8.03 2.75
CA ILE A 153 -12.34 8.43 3.29
C ILE A 153 -11.63 9.39 2.32
N LEU A 154 -11.66 9.12 1.01
CA LEU A 154 -11.04 9.99 0.00
C LEU A 154 -11.71 11.37 -0.07
N ILE A 155 -13.03 11.44 0.08
CA ILE A 155 -13.78 12.70 0.11
C ILE A 155 -13.42 13.49 1.38
N GLU A 156 -13.39 12.83 2.54
CA GLU A 156 -13.05 13.45 3.83
C GLU A 156 -11.59 13.88 3.92
N ALA A 157 -10.68 13.10 3.34
CA ALA A 157 -9.26 13.43 3.25
C ALA A 157 -9.02 14.70 2.41
N GLY A 158 -10.06 15.25 1.78
CA GLY A 158 -10.03 16.56 1.18
C GLY A 158 -8.96 16.62 0.12
N ILE A 159 -8.99 15.69 -0.85
CA ILE A 159 -8.24 15.87 -2.09
C ILE A 159 -8.80 17.14 -2.73
N ALA A 160 -8.25 18.28 -2.32
CA ALA A 160 -8.37 19.52 -3.05
C ALA A 160 -7.93 19.18 -4.47
N PRO A 161 -8.69 19.57 -5.50
CA PRO A 161 -8.24 19.36 -6.87
C PRO A 161 -6.83 19.97 -6.96
N TYR A 162 -5.82 19.12 -7.19
CA TYR A 162 -4.43 19.53 -7.41
C TYR A 162 -4.28 20.47 -8.61
N TRP A 163 -5.38 20.82 -9.28
CA TRP A 163 -5.43 21.83 -10.32
C TRP A 163 -4.79 23.12 -9.79
N PRO A 164 -3.62 23.48 -10.34
CA PRO A 164 -2.99 24.73 -9.97
C PRO A 164 -3.97 25.85 -10.31
N ALA A 165 -4.15 26.81 -9.39
CA ALA A 165 -5.02 27.96 -9.61
C ALA A 165 -4.55 28.86 -10.78
N THR A 166 -3.33 28.64 -11.26
CA THR A 166 -2.72 29.36 -12.38
C THR A 166 -1.96 28.34 -13.24
N ASP A 167 -2.24 28.34 -14.55
CA ASP A 167 -1.67 27.44 -15.57
C ASP A 167 -2.23 26.00 -15.63
N HIS A 168 -3.52 25.89 -15.96
CA HIS A 168 -4.19 24.62 -16.22
C HIS A 168 -3.62 23.85 -17.42
N PHE A 169 -3.02 24.56 -18.41
CA PHE A 169 -2.50 23.91 -19.61
C PHE A 169 -1.28 23.05 -19.31
N GLY A 170 -0.36 23.52 -18.46
CA GLY A 170 0.79 22.73 -18.03
C GLY A 170 0.39 21.45 -17.30
N ALA A 171 -0.55 21.54 -16.36
CA ALA A 171 -1.04 20.38 -15.61
C ALA A 171 -1.74 19.35 -16.52
N ILE A 172 -2.59 19.81 -17.44
CA ILE A 172 -3.27 18.93 -18.41
C ILE A 172 -2.25 18.27 -19.34
N ALA A 173 -1.28 19.01 -19.85
CA ALA A 173 -0.22 18.47 -20.70
C ALA A 173 0.58 17.38 -19.97
N MET A 174 0.93 17.59 -18.70
CA MET A 174 1.62 16.59 -17.88
C MET A 174 0.80 15.32 -17.69
N VAL A 175 -0.51 15.43 -17.44
CA VAL A 175 -1.41 14.27 -17.33
C VAL A 175 -1.44 13.51 -18.66
N VAL A 176 -1.61 14.21 -19.79
CA VAL A 176 -1.63 13.57 -21.12
C VAL A 176 -0.30 12.89 -21.42
N ILE A 177 0.84 13.54 -21.13
CA ILE A 177 2.17 12.97 -21.33
C ILE A 177 2.34 11.70 -20.47
N SER A 178 1.97 11.76 -19.19
CA SER A 178 2.04 10.58 -18.31
C SER A 178 1.16 9.42 -18.79
N LEU A 179 -0.02 9.72 -19.32
CA LEU A 179 -0.92 8.73 -19.92
C LEU A 179 -0.29 8.09 -21.15
N VAL A 180 0.26 8.90 -22.05
CA VAL A 180 0.93 8.42 -23.27
C VAL A 180 2.14 7.56 -22.92
N ILE A 181 3.00 8.01 -21.98
CA ILE A 181 4.14 7.21 -21.50
C ILE A 181 3.66 5.89 -20.89
N GLY A 182 2.60 5.93 -20.08
CA GLY A 182 2.00 4.74 -19.50
C GLY A 182 1.52 3.75 -20.56
N VAL A 183 0.75 4.22 -21.54
CA VAL A 183 0.26 3.38 -22.65
C VAL A 183 1.41 2.81 -23.48
N LEU A 184 2.42 3.63 -23.81
CA LEU A 184 3.59 3.17 -24.55
C LEU A 184 4.40 2.13 -23.77
N ALA A 185 4.57 2.31 -22.46
CA ALA A 185 5.23 1.36 -21.59
C ALA A 185 4.44 0.04 -21.53
N THR A 186 3.11 0.11 -21.43
CA THR A 186 2.24 -1.08 -21.48
C THR A 186 2.41 -1.80 -22.81
N ILE A 187 2.30 -1.12 -23.96
CA ILE A 187 2.46 -1.76 -25.28
C ILE A 187 3.87 -2.35 -25.47
N PHE A 188 4.90 -1.70 -24.91
CA PHE A 188 6.27 -2.19 -25.00
C PHE A 188 6.54 -3.42 -24.12
N LEU A 189 5.97 -3.46 -22.91
CA LEU A 189 6.08 -4.57 -21.96
C LEU A 189 5.13 -5.73 -22.27
N ASP A 190 3.97 -5.44 -22.85
CA ASP A 190 2.92 -6.39 -23.24
C ASP A 190 3.18 -6.98 -24.64
N LYS A 191 4.45 -7.08 -25.05
CA LYS A 191 4.79 -7.86 -26.24
C LYS A 191 4.49 -9.33 -25.91
N PRO A 192 3.48 -9.95 -26.56
CA PRO A 192 3.25 -11.37 -26.36
C PRO A 192 4.50 -12.13 -26.78
N ASP A 193 4.89 -13.13 -25.99
CA ASP A 193 5.98 -14.05 -26.29
C ASP A 193 5.76 -14.69 -27.66
N ALA A 194 6.28 -14.04 -28.69
CA ALA A 194 6.33 -14.55 -30.04
C ALA A 194 7.53 -15.49 -30.15
N ASP A 195 7.54 -16.57 -29.36
CA ASP A 195 8.43 -17.72 -29.52
C ASP A 195 7.83 -18.99 -28.88
N GLU A 196 6.55 -19.25 -29.13
CA GLU A 196 6.01 -20.62 -29.12
C GLU A 196 5.53 -20.98 -30.55
N LYS A 197 6.50 -21.00 -31.49
CA LYS A 197 6.34 -21.71 -32.76
C LYS A 197 7.57 -22.57 -33.03
N LYS A 198 7.58 -23.78 -32.44
CA LYS A 198 7.79 -25.07 -33.11
C LYS A 198 7.94 -26.20 -32.11
#